data_AF-A0AAV3YL87-F1
#
_entry.id   AF-A0AAV3YL87-F1
#
_cell.length_a   1.000
_cell.length_b   1.000
_cell.length_c   1.000
_cell.angle_alpha   90.00
_cell.angle_beta   90.00
_cell.angle_gamma   90.00
#
_symmetry.space_group_name_H-M   'P 1'
#
loop_
_entity.id
_entity.type
_entity.pdbx_description
1 polymer ?
#
loop_
_entity_poly.entity_id
_entity_poly.type
_entity_poly.pdbx_seq_one_letter_code
_entity_poly.pdbx_strand_id
1 'polypeptide(L)'
;MLEPKRKEYPKDVTISKNLTPQQNKEARELLQTFADMLSDIPGKTERVEHKIRLTDETPFRMKQNPLPVHAMDEVDKEINFMLE
;
A
#
# COMPACT_ATOMS: atom_id res chain seq x y z
N MET A 1 -11.91 -11.81 -9.66
CA MET A 1 -11.09 -10.68 -9.17
C MET A 1 -10.29 -11.23 -8.02
N LEU A 2 -8.96 -11.17 -8.09
CA LEU A 2 -8.10 -11.51 -6.96
C LEU A 2 -8.15 -10.32 -6.01
N GLU A 3 -8.30 -10.58 -4.71
CA GLU A 3 -8.29 -9.52 -3.69
C GLU A 3 -6.95 -9.57 -2.95
N PRO A 4 -6.32 -8.39 -2.73
CA PRO A 4 -5.03 -8.31 -2.05
C PRO A 4 -5.13 -8.91 -0.65
N LYS A 5 -4.19 -9.79 -0.32
CA LYS A 5 -4.17 -10.52 0.97
C LYS A 5 -3.39 -9.75 2.03
N ARG A 6 -4.05 -9.48 3.16
CA ARG A 6 -3.49 -8.75 4.30
C ARG A 6 -2.35 -9.55 4.95
N LYS A 7 -1.16 -8.96 5.07
CA LYS A 7 -0.02 -9.56 5.78
C LYS A 7 0.26 -8.86 7.10
N GLU A 8 -0.05 -7.57 7.23
CA GLU A 8 0.27 -6.77 8.42
C GLU A 8 -0.96 -6.39 9.26
N TYR A 9 -0.80 -6.45 10.59
CA TYR A 9 -1.87 -6.23 11.56
C TYR A 9 -1.41 -5.27 12.67
N PRO A 10 -2.34 -4.62 13.42
CA PRO A 10 -1.97 -3.68 14.48
C PRO A 10 -1.15 -4.30 15.61
N LYS A 11 -1.24 -5.63 15.78
CA LYS A 11 -0.42 -6.39 16.74
C LYS A 11 1.06 -6.46 16.36
N ASP A 12 1.39 -6.25 15.09
CA ASP A 12 2.76 -6.31 14.57
C ASP A 12 3.50 -4.97 14.82
N VAL A 13 2.77 -3.94 15.28
CA VAL A 13 3.35 -2.65 15.66
C VAL A 13 4.16 -2.77 16.96
N THR A 14 5.44 -2.41 16.88
CA THR A 14 6.33 -2.39 18.03
C THR A 14 6.06 -1.15 18.91
N ILE A 15 5.52 -1.36 20.12
CA ILE A 15 5.29 -0.30 21.10
C ILE A 15 6.56 -0.09 21.95
N SER A 16 6.94 1.17 22.16
CA SER A 16 8.10 1.54 22.99
C SER A 16 8.01 1.00 24.42
N LYS A 17 9.14 0.52 24.95
CA LYS A 17 9.26 0.04 26.35
C LYS A 17 9.26 1.17 27.38
N ASN A 18 9.45 2.42 26.94
CA ASN A 18 9.58 3.60 27.82
C ASN A 18 8.23 4.30 28.09
N LEU A 19 7.11 3.59 27.95
CA LEU A 19 5.78 4.12 28.19
C LEU A 19 5.30 3.77 29.60
N THR A 20 4.58 4.69 30.23
CA THR A 20 3.83 4.35 31.45
C THR A 20 2.73 3.31 31.13
N PRO A 21 2.22 2.58 32.14
CA PRO A 21 1.13 1.62 31.92
C PRO A 21 -0.09 2.25 31.24
N GLN A 22 -0.39 3.51 31.59
CA GLN A 22 -1.50 4.27 31.01
C GLN A 22 -1.26 4.61 29.54
N GLN A 23 -0.08 5.12 29.20
CA GLN A 23 0.27 5.42 27.80
C GLN A 23 0.32 4.16 26.93
N ASN A 24 0.77 3.04 27.47
CA ASN A 24 0.78 1.77 26.75
C ASN A 24 -0.65 1.31 26.44
N LYS A 25 -1.56 1.45 27.40
CA LYS A 25 -2.97 1.14 27.23
C LYS A 25 -3.60 1.99 26.13
N GLU A 26 -3.41 3.32 26.20
CA GLU A 26 -3.92 4.25 25.19
C GLU A 26 -3.37 3.95 23.78
N ALA A 27 -2.08 3.65 23.67
CA ALA A 27 -1.47 3.27 22.41
C ALA A 27 -2.12 2.00 21.81
N ARG A 28 -2.38 0.97 22.63
CA ARG A 28 -3.05 -0.25 22.18
C ARG A 28 -4.50 -0.01 21.76
N GLU A 29 -5.21 0.85 22.49
CA GLU A 29 -6.59 1.23 22.15
C GLU A 29 -6.64 1.95 20.79
N LEU A 30 -5.69 2.87 20.53
CA LEU A 30 -5.59 3.54 19.22
C LEU A 30 -5.31 2.55 18.09
N LEU A 31 -4.37 1.62 18.29
CA LEU A 31 -4.02 0.61 17.30
C LEU A 31 -5.21 -0.30 16.95
N GLN A 32 -6.05 -0.64 17.94
CA GLN A 32 -7.28 -1.40 17.69
C GLN A 32 -8.37 -0.56 17.02
N THR A 33 -8.53 0.70 17.44
CA THR A 33 -9.56 1.61 16.91
C THR A 33 -9.37 1.87 15.42
N PHE A 34 -8.12 1.95 14.97
CA PHE A 34 -7.75 2.25 13.58
C PHE A 34 -7.13 1.04 12.86
N ALA A 35 -7.56 -0.16 13.24
CA ALA A 35 -7.03 -1.42 12.70
C ALA A 35 -7.26 -1.61 11.20
N ASP A 36 -8.25 -0.92 10.66
CA ASP A 36 -8.62 -0.85 9.24
C ASP A 36 -7.70 0.09 8.45
N MET A 37 -7.32 1.24 9.02
CA MET A 37 -6.37 2.18 8.41
C MET A 37 -4.92 1.70 8.49
N LEU A 38 -4.57 0.93 9.51
CA LEU A 38 -3.25 0.34 9.71
C LEU A 38 -3.16 -1.03 9.02
N SER A 39 -3.37 -1.03 7.70
CA SER A 39 -3.26 -2.23 6.85
C SER A 39 -2.28 -1.97 5.71
N ASP A 40 -1.61 -3.03 5.29
CA ASP A 40 -0.78 -3.09 4.08
C ASP A 40 -1.59 -3.20 2.78
N ILE A 41 -2.92 -3.30 2.88
CA ILE A 41 -3.82 -3.33 1.73
C ILE A 41 -4.23 -1.90 1.38
N PRO A 42 -4.09 -1.47 0.12
CA PRO A 42 -4.62 -0.18 -0.32
C PRO A 42 -6.14 -0.14 -0.22
N GLY A 43 -6.67 0.91 0.41
CA GLY A 43 -8.11 1.19 0.44
C GLY A 43 -8.63 1.73 -0.90
N LYS A 44 -9.95 1.69 -1.08
CA LYS A 44 -10.67 2.32 -2.21
C LYS A 44 -11.60 3.40 -1.70
N THR A 45 -11.73 4.51 -2.45
CA THR A 45 -12.73 5.54 -2.19
C THR A 45 -13.60 5.75 -3.42
N GLU A 46 -14.89 5.96 -3.22
CA GLU A 46 -15.86 6.26 -4.28
C GLU A 46 -16.23 7.75 -4.33
N ARG A 47 -15.58 8.58 -3.48
CA ARG A 47 -15.95 10.00 -3.32
C ARG A 47 -15.39 10.92 -4.40
N VAL A 48 -14.33 10.50 -5.09
CA VAL A 48 -13.62 11.32 -6.06
C VAL A 48 -13.27 10.47 -7.27
N GLU A 49 -13.58 10.99 -8.45
CA GLU A 49 -13.12 10.47 -9.73
C GLU A 49 -12.14 11.47 -10.34
N HIS A 50 -10.98 10.99 -10.78
CA HIS A 50 -9.98 11.81 -11.44
C HIS A 50 -10.06 11.64 -12.96
N LYS A 51 -10.29 12.75 -13.69
CA LYS A 51 -10.23 12.79 -15.16
C LYS A 51 -8.95 13.49 -15.61
N ILE A 52 -8.07 12.75 -16.27
CA ILE A 52 -6.86 13.29 -16.89
C ILE A 52 -7.28 14.10 -18.13
N ARG A 53 -6.91 15.39 -18.18
CA ARG A 53 -7.13 16.26 -19.34
C ARG A 53 -5.82 16.36 -20.12
N LEU A 54 -5.84 15.94 -21.38
CA LEU A 54 -4.67 15.96 -22.24
C LEU A 54 -4.58 17.28 -23.00
N THR A 55 -3.35 17.70 -23.30
CA THR A 55 -3.07 18.81 -24.22
C THR A 55 -3.03 18.35 -25.67
N ASP A 56 -2.75 17.06 -25.89
CA ASP A 56 -2.74 16.36 -27.18
C ASP A 56 -3.39 14.99 -26.96
N GLU A 57 -4.42 14.67 -27.74
CA GLU A 57 -5.16 13.40 -27.64
C GLU A 57 -4.62 12.33 -28.59
N THR A 58 -3.58 12.64 -29.36
CA THR A 58 -2.96 11.69 -30.28
C THR A 58 -2.19 10.62 -29.49
N PRO A 59 -2.59 9.34 -29.53
CA PRO A 59 -1.86 8.29 -28.83
C PRO A 59 -0.51 8.07 -29.51
N PHE A 60 0.52 7.80 -28.70
CA PHE A 60 1.84 7.46 -29.18
C PHE A 60 2.32 6.14 -28.58
N ARG A 61 3.23 5.47 -29.29
CA ARG A 61 3.86 4.24 -28.84
C ARG A 61 5.35 4.49 -28.65
N MET A 62 5.85 4.16 -27.47
CA MET A 62 7.27 4.19 -27.16
C MET A 62 7.77 2.77 -26.88
N LYS A 63 8.95 2.43 -27.39
CA LYS A 63 9.59 1.15 -27.07
C LYS A 63 10.06 1.19 -25.61
N GLN A 64 9.74 0.15 -24.84
CA GLN A 64 10.24 0.00 -23.49
C GLN A 64 11.77 -0.06 -23.49
N ASN A 65 12.40 0.69 -22.58
CA ASN A 65 13.83 0.59 -22.34
C ASN A 65 14.15 -0.75 -21.67
N PRO A 66 15.16 -1.52 -22.12
CA PRO A 66 15.50 -2.79 -21.49
C PRO A 66 15.79 -2.63 -20.00
N LEU A 67 15.18 -3.50 -19.19
CA LEU A 67 15.47 -3.58 -17.76
C LEU A 67 16.79 -4.33 -17.54
N PRO A 68 17.64 -3.88 -16.61
CA PRO A 68 18.79 -4.66 -16.17
C PRO A 68 18.34 -6.00 -15.58
N VAL A 69 19.08 -7.08 -15.86
CA VAL A 69 18.74 -8.45 -15.40
C VAL A 69 18.54 -8.52 -13.88
N HIS A 70 19.39 -7.83 -13.11
CA HIS A 70 19.30 -7.82 -11.65
C HIS A 70 18.02 -7.17 -11.09
N ALA A 71 17.34 -6.33 -11.89
CA ALA A 71 16.11 -5.65 -11.48
C ALA A 71 14.84 -6.43 -11.86
N MET A 72 14.96 -7.43 -12.74
CA MET A 72 13.79 -8.18 -13.25
C MET A 72 13.02 -8.85 -12.12
N ASP A 73 13.71 -9.58 -11.23
CA ASP A 73 13.09 -10.31 -10.13
C ASP A 73 12.33 -9.39 -9.14
N GLU A 74 12.81 -8.16 -8.94
CA GLU A 74 12.17 -7.19 -8.06
C GLU A 74 10.95 -6.55 -8.73
N VAL A 75 11.06 -6.21 -10.01
CA VAL A 75 9.95 -5.69 -10.81
C VAL A 75 8.82 -6.71 -10.89
N ASP A 76 9.14 -7.98 -11.12
CA ASP A 76 8.13 -9.05 -11.20
C ASP A 76 7.40 -9.24 -9.87
N LYS A 77 8.11 -9.16 -8.74
CA LYS A 77 7.49 -9.22 -7.40
C LYS A 77 6.50 -8.08 -7.20
N GLU A 78 6.88 -6.86 -7.55
CA GLU A 78 6.04 -5.68 -7.38
C GLU A 78 4.82 -5.72 -8.30
N ILE A 79 4.99 -6.12 -9.57
CA ILE A 79 3.88 -6.28 -10.50
C ILE A 79 2.89 -7.33 -9.99
N ASN A 80 3.37 -8.47 -9.50
CA ASN A 80 2.50 -9.50 -8.94
C ASN A 80 1.77 -8.97 -7.70
N PHE A 81 2.42 -8.18 -6.84
CA PHE A 81 1.74 -7.54 -5.71
C PHE A 81 0.63 -6.56 -6.14
N MET A 82 0.78 -5.85 -7.26
CA MET A 82 -0.25 -4.96 -7.77
C MET A 82 -1.41 -5.68 -8.47
N LEU A 83 -1.19 -6.89 -8.98
CA LEU A 83 -2.18 -7.67 -9.74
C LEU A 83 -2.95 -8.70 -8.91
N GLU A 84 -2.37 -9.15 -7.79
CA GLU A 84 -3.00 -10.03 -6.79
C GLU A 84 -3.95 -9.29 -5.83
#